data_AF-A0A536SJ92-F1
#
_entry.id   AF-A0A536SJ92-F1
#
_cell.length_a   1.000
_cell.length_b   1.000
_cell.length_c   1.000
_cell.angle_alpha   90.00
_cell.angle_beta   90.00
_cell.angle_gamma   90.00
#
_symmetry.space_group_name_H-M   'P 1'
#
loop_
_entity.id
_entity.type
_entity.pdbx_description
1 polymer ?
#
loop_
_entity_poly.entity_id
_entity_poly.type
_entity_poly.pdbx_seq_one_letter_code
_entity_poly.pdbx_strand_id
1 'polypeptide(L)'
;MPYSGGRPLKTPFGTFYGPNITPHVETGIGFWKEEDFVRAMRHGERPDGANYFPAFPYPSFTKISDADLRDLWAYLRTLQRSSKESRQHELRFPFGWRFLVTFWKWFFFTPGPFANIPGLTDTANRGAYLVQALGHCSECHTPRNFLGGPKSSRFLAGGKGPEDKDTPNLTPTGLKKLSDRDVENFLVTGVTPDGDVPAEAMAEVIRNTTSQLTPQDLNALIAYLRALPPQPKEK
;
A
#
# COMPACT_ATOMS: atom_id res chain seq x y z
N MET A 1 -18.23 -11.78 -0.57
CA MET A 1 -18.61 -10.35 -0.70
C MET A 1 -17.33 -9.53 -0.61
N PRO A 2 -17.14 -8.52 -1.48
CA PRO A 2 -16.05 -7.55 -1.34
C PRO A 2 -16.05 -6.87 0.04
N TYR A 3 -14.88 -6.47 0.55
CA TYR A 3 -14.72 -5.72 1.82
C TYR A 3 -15.12 -6.44 3.12
N SER A 4 -15.68 -7.66 3.08
CA SER A 4 -16.07 -8.41 4.28
C SER A 4 -14.93 -9.20 4.95
N GLY A 5 -13.69 -8.95 4.55
CA GLY A 5 -12.49 -9.48 5.19
C GLY A 5 -12.24 -10.98 4.97
N GLY A 6 -11.27 -11.50 5.72
CA GLY A 6 -10.86 -12.90 5.75
C GLY A 6 -9.87 -13.32 4.66
N ARG A 7 -9.42 -12.38 3.80
CA ARG A 7 -8.36 -12.66 2.82
C ARG A 7 -7.02 -12.86 3.55
N PRO A 8 -6.31 -13.99 3.32
CA PRO A 8 -5.02 -14.24 3.93
C PRO A 8 -3.92 -13.41 3.23
N LEU A 9 -3.00 -12.87 4.02
CA LEU A 9 -1.75 -12.30 3.59
C LEU A 9 -0.62 -13.05 4.30
N LYS A 10 0.07 -13.91 3.54
CA LYS A 10 1.18 -14.71 4.04
C LYS A 10 2.46 -13.86 4.07
N THR A 11 3.15 -13.89 5.21
CA THR A 11 4.40 -13.16 5.42
C THR A 11 5.39 -14.04 6.20
N PRO A 12 6.68 -13.67 6.27
CA PRO A 12 7.64 -14.34 7.15
C PRO A 12 7.25 -14.36 8.64
N PHE A 13 6.40 -13.42 9.07
CA PHE A 13 5.93 -13.26 10.45
C PHE A 13 4.67 -14.07 10.77
N GLY A 14 4.09 -14.76 9.78
CA GLY A 14 2.83 -15.48 9.88
C GLY A 14 1.77 -14.98 8.88
N THR A 15 0.52 -15.39 9.10
CA THR A 15 -0.60 -15.04 8.22
C THR A 15 -1.45 -13.95 8.84
N PHE A 16 -1.54 -12.81 8.18
CA PHE A 16 -2.50 -11.76 8.51
C PHE A 16 -3.81 -12.03 7.76
N TYR A 17 -4.93 -11.60 8.33
CA TYR A 17 -6.25 -11.68 7.71
C TYR A 17 -6.89 -10.31 7.71
N GLY A 18 -7.33 -9.83 6.55
CA GLY A 18 -7.97 -8.51 6.45
C GLY A 18 -9.27 -8.46 7.27
N PRO A 19 -9.55 -7.40 8.04
CA PRO A 19 -10.81 -7.28 8.78
C PRO A 19 -12.00 -7.05 7.83
N ASN A 20 -13.22 -7.22 8.34
CA ASN A 20 -14.42 -6.76 7.65
C ASN A 20 -14.53 -5.23 7.84
N ILE A 21 -14.54 -4.50 6.73
CA ILE A 21 -14.61 -3.02 6.72
C ILE A 21 -15.95 -2.50 6.20
N THR A 22 -16.97 -3.37 6.12
CA THR A 22 -18.35 -2.96 5.77
C THR A 22 -18.99 -2.21 6.95
N PRO A 23 -20.07 -1.42 6.73
CA PRO A 23 -20.73 -0.66 7.80
C PRO A 23 -21.63 -1.53 8.69
N HIS A 24 -21.36 -2.84 8.78
CA HIS A 24 -22.03 -3.72 9.73
C HIS A 24 -21.60 -3.35 11.16
N VAL A 25 -22.56 -3.30 12.09
CA VAL A 25 -22.34 -2.77 13.45
C VAL A 25 -21.42 -3.67 14.28
N GLU A 26 -21.67 -4.98 14.33
CA GLU A 26 -20.90 -5.89 15.19
C GLU A 26 -19.59 -6.36 14.55
N THR A 27 -19.67 -6.89 13.33
CA THR A 27 -18.54 -7.55 12.68
C THR A 27 -17.73 -6.66 11.74
N GLY A 28 -18.19 -5.43 11.47
CA GLY A 28 -17.56 -4.45 10.58
C GLY A 28 -17.10 -3.18 11.30
N ILE A 29 -17.09 -2.06 10.59
CA ILE A 29 -16.75 -0.73 11.13
C ILE A 29 -18.00 0.12 11.43
N GLY A 30 -19.16 -0.50 11.64
CA GLY A 30 -20.43 0.19 11.78
C GLY A 30 -20.48 1.17 12.96
N PHE A 31 -19.82 0.85 14.08
CA PHE A 31 -19.70 1.71 15.27
C PHE A 31 -18.58 2.75 15.20
N TRP A 32 -17.69 2.66 14.21
CA TRP A 32 -16.60 3.63 14.08
C TRP A 32 -17.17 4.99 13.73
N LYS A 33 -16.57 6.03 14.32
CA LYS A 33 -16.71 7.39 13.83
C LYS A 33 -15.65 7.66 12.75
N GLU A 34 -15.82 8.76 12.02
CA GLU A 34 -14.84 9.18 11.03
C GLU A 34 -13.45 9.41 11.65
N GLU A 35 -13.39 9.92 12.88
CA GLU A 35 -12.12 10.15 13.57
C GLU A 35 -11.39 8.84 13.89
N ASP A 36 -12.13 7.76 14.14
CA ASP A 36 -11.55 6.43 14.34
C ASP A 36 -10.93 5.90 13.04
N PHE A 37 -11.61 6.12 11.90
CA PHE A 37 -11.09 5.78 10.58
C PHE A 37 -9.84 6.58 10.25
N VAL A 38 -9.90 7.90 10.42
CA VAL A 38 -8.75 8.79 10.19
C VAL A 38 -7.59 8.39 11.09
N ARG A 39 -7.82 8.11 12.38
CA ARG A 39 -6.77 7.66 13.31
C ARG A 39 -6.17 6.33 12.88
N ALA A 40 -6.97 5.36 12.43
CA ALA A 40 -6.47 4.11 11.89
C ALA A 40 -5.56 4.35 10.67
N MET A 41 -6.01 5.13 9.69
CA MET A 41 -5.26 5.40 8.45
C MET A 41 -3.99 6.23 8.71
N ARG A 42 -4.08 7.24 9.59
CA ARG A 42 -2.99 8.18 9.88
C ARG A 42 -1.96 7.62 10.83
N HIS A 43 -2.36 6.82 11.82
CA HIS A 43 -1.49 6.44 12.93
C HIS A 43 -1.39 4.92 13.12
N GLY A 44 -2.17 4.13 12.39
CA GLY A 44 -2.19 2.69 12.59
C GLY A 44 -2.71 2.34 13.99
N GLU A 45 -3.72 3.04 14.48
CA GLU A 45 -4.26 2.87 15.82
C GLU A 45 -5.74 2.46 15.79
N ARG A 46 -6.06 1.42 16.54
CA ARG A 46 -7.42 0.90 16.70
C ARG A 46 -8.28 1.85 17.54
N PRO A 47 -9.62 1.74 17.47
CA PRO A 47 -10.53 2.45 18.37
C PRO A 47 -10.25 2.21 19.86
N ASP A 48 -9.73 1.03 20.22
CA ASP A 48 -9.37 0.67 21.60
C ASP A 48 -7.96 1.13 22.00
N GLY A 49 -7.26 1.89 21.15
CA GLY A 49 -5.92 2.43 21.40
C GLY A 49 -4.77 1.46 21.09
N ALA A 50 -5.02 0.20 20.73
CA ALA A 50 -3.96 -0.72 20.36
C ALA A 50 -3.42 -0.44 18.93
N ASN A 51 -2.12 -0.66 18.72
CA ASN A 51 -1.52 -0.52 17.39
C ASN A 51 -1.99 -1.62 16.42
N TYR A 52 -2.31 -1.24 15.18
CA TYR A 52 -2.40 -2.14 14.04
C TYR A 52 -1.00 -2.66 13.65
N PHE A 53 -0.94 -3.90 13.18
CA PHE A 53 0.29 -4.42 12.58
C PHE A 53 0.58 -3.69 11.26
N PRO A 54 1.86 -3.46 10.89
CA PRO A 54 2.23 -2.73 9.68
C PRO A 54 1.84 -3.45 8.37
N ALA A 55 1.32 -4.67 8.44
CA ALA A 55 0.62 -5.32 7.33
C ALA A 55 -0.64 -4.55 6.88
N PHE A 56 -1.23 -3.75 7.77
CA PHE A 56 -2.10 -2.64 7.39
C PHE A 56 -1.19 -1.46 7.04
N PRO A 57 -1.15 -0.98 5.77
CA PRO A 57 -0.10 -0.09 5.28
C PRO A 57 -0.31 1.38 5.71
N TYR A 58 -0.57 1.61 6.99
CA TYR A 58 -0.65 2.94 7.59
C TYR A 58 0.64 3.79 7.41
N PRO A 59 1.87 3.24 7.26
CA PRO A 59 3.05 4.05 6.91
C PRO A 59 2.95 4.74 5.54
N SER A 60 2.14 4.18 4.62
CA SER A 60 1.77 4.82 3.35
C SER A 60 0.51 5.64 3.49
N PHE A 61 -0.56 5.08 4.08
CA PHE A 61 -1.84 5.76 4.20
C PHE A 61 -1.80 7.03 5.05
N THR A 62 -0.83 7.15 5.95
CA THR A 62 -0.61 8.39 6.68
C THR A 62 -0.37 9.59 5.76
N LYS A 63 -0.02 9.38 4.48
CA LYS A 63 0.21 10.44 3.50
C LYS A 63 -1.05 10.87 2.73
N ILE A 64 -2.16 10.13 2.80
CA ILE A 64 -3.40 10.43 2.06
C ILE A 64 -3.91 11.83 2.46
N SER A 65 -4.51 12.60 1.55
CA SER A 65 -5.05 13.93 1.89
C SER A 65 -6.25 13.80 2.85
N ASP A 66 -6.55 14.85 3.62
CA ASP A 66 -7.76 14.80 4.46
C ASP A 66 -9.02 14.65 3.62
N ALA A 67 -9.10 15.33 2.47
CA ALA A 67 -10.23 15.23 1.55
C ALA A 67 -10.45 13.77 1.09
N ASP A 68 -9.39 13.11 0.61
CA ASP A 68 -9.47 11.73 0.14
C ASP A 68 -9.84 10.76 1.28
N LEU A 69 -9.39 11.02 2.52
CA LEU A 69 -9.83 10.22 3.68
C LEU A 69 -11.34 10.38 3.95
N ARG A 70 -11.89 11.60 3.83
CA ARG A 70 -13.34 11.82 3.96
C ARG A 70 -14.12 11.10 2.87
N ASP A 71 -13.65 11.18 1.63
CA ASP A 71 -14.29 10.52 0.48
C ASP A 71 -14.26 8.99 0.62
N LEU A 72 -13.12 8.42 1.04
CA LEU A 72 -12.99 7.00 1.34
C LEU A 72 -13.93 6.58 2.47
N TRP A 73 -14.00 7.36 3.56
CA TRP A 73 -14.93 7.09 4.65
C TRP A 73 -16.37 7.10 4.16
N ALA A 74 -16.78 8.15 3.44
CA ALA A 74 -18.12 8.27 2.87
C ALA A 74 -18.45 7.07 1.98
N TYR A 75 -17.52 6.66 1.10
CA TYR A 75 -17.68 5.47 0.25
C TYR A 75 -17.88 4.20 1.08
N LEU A 76 -17.05 3.96 2.11
CA LEU A 76 -17.18 2.78 2.98
C LEU A 76 -18.55 2.72 3.68
N ARG A 77 -19.16 3.87 3.99
CA ARG A 77 -20.51 3.93 4.57
C ARG A 77 -21.62 3.56 3.59
N THR A 78 -21.37 3.59 2.29
CA THR A 78 -22.34 3.17 1.26
C THR A 78 -22.34 1.66 1.01
N LEU A 79 -21.31 0.94 1.46
CA LEU A 79 -21.16 -0.49 1.18
C LEU A 79 -22.28 -1.34 1.77
N GLN A 80 -22.59 -2.45 1.10
CA GLN A 80 -23.51 -3.45 1.64
C GLN A 80 -22.95 -4.03 2.95
N ARG A 81 -23.79 -4.06 3.98
CA ARG A 81 -23.43 -4.62 5.31
C ARG A 81 -23.23 -6.12 5.20
N SER A 82 -22.14 -6.62 5.76
CA SER A 82 -21.88 -8.05 5.90
C SER A 82 -21.75 -8.41 7.38
N SER A 83 -22.57 -9.37 7.84
CA SER A 83 -22.44 -9.94 9.19
C SER A 83 -21.30 -10.95 9.30
N LYS A 84 -20.53 -11.18 8.24
CA LYS A 84 -19.40 -12.12 8.25
C LYS A 84 -18.29 -11.64 9.17
N GLU A 85 -17.97 -12.43 10.18
CA GLU A 85 -16.76 -12.22 10.98
C GLU A 85 -15.50 -12.52 10.15
N SER A 86 -14.48 -11.69 10.35
CA SER A 86 -13.15 -12.00 9.84
C SER A 86 -12.43 -13.00 10.77
N ARG A 87 -11.22 -13.40 10.38
CA ARG A 87 -10.39 -14.34 11.13
C ARG A 87 -9.33 -13.60 11.94
N GLN A 88 -8.98 -14.16 13.09
CA GLN A 88 -7.82 -13.72 13.85
C GLN A 88 -6.54 -14.03 13.07
N HIS A 89 -5.48 -13.24 13.29
CA HIS A 89 -4.18 -13.48 12.66
C HIS A 89 -3.52 -14.73 13.24
N GLU A 90 -2.86 -15.49 12.37
CA GLU A 90 -2.05 -16.66 12.72
C GLU A 90 -0.58 -16.26 12.69
N LEU A 91 -0.13 -15.57 13.74
CA LEU A 91 1.21 -14.99 13.81
C LEU A 91 2.16 -15.90 14.56
N ARG A 92 3.40 -15.98 14.06
CA ARG A 92 4.47 -16.73 14.72
C ARG A 92 4.87 -16.00 15.99
N PHE A 93 5.11 -16.74 17.07
CA PHE A 93 5.70 -16.16 18.27
C PHE A 93 7.08 -15.54 17.94
N PRO A 94 7.42 -14.33 18.43
CA PRO A 94 6.65 -13.43 19.31
C PRO A 94 5.87 -12.33 18.55
N PHE A 95 5.74 -12.39 17.22
CA PHE A 95 5.22 -11.32 16.37
C PHE A 95 3.73 -10.98 16.57
N GLY A 96 2.99 -11.79 17.33
CA GLY A 96 1.62 -11.47 17.77
C GLY A 96 1.53 -10.42 18.89
N TRP A 97 2.64 -10.11 19.57
CA TRP A 97 2.65 -9.18 20.69
C TRP A 97 2.55 -7.73 20.24
N ARG A 98 1.41 -7.10 20.53
CA ARG A 98 1.08 -5.73 20.08
C ARG A 98 2.07 -4.67 20.54
N PHE A 99 2.67 -4.82 21.73
CA PHE A 99 3.63 -3.84 22.24
C PHE A 99 4.92 -3.77 21.40
N LEU A 100 5.30 -4.85 20.70
CA LEU A 100 6.45 -4.85 19.78
C LEU A 100 6.23 -3.86 18.63
N VAL A 101 4.98 -3.63 18.23
CA VAL A 101 4.63 -2.66 17.19
C VAL A 101 4.92 -1.23 17.63
N THR A 102 4.80 -0.92 18.93
CA THR A 102 5.17 0.39 19.46
C THR A 102 6.64 0.69 19.20
N PHE A 103 7.52 -0.27 19.49
CA PHE A 103 8.95 -0.15 19.19
C PHE A 103 9.21 -0.07 17.68
N TRP A 104 8.53 -0.89 16.89
CA TRP A 104 8.64 -0.85 15.43
C TRP A 104 8.27 0.52 14.86
N LYS A 105 7.17 1.14 15.32
CA LYS A 105 6.74 2.48 14.89
C LYS A 105 7.82 3.52 15.18
N TRP A 106 8.49 3.45 16.33
CA TRP A 106 9.55 4.39 16.69
C TRP A 106 10.71 4.41 15.68
N PHE A 107 11.03 3.26 15.07
CA PHE A 107 12.11 3.17 14.08
C PHE A 107 11.66 3.43 12.63
N PHE A 108 10.43 3.07 12.27
CA PHE A 108 10.03 2.94 10.86
C PHE A 108 8.79 3.75 10.46
N PHE A 109 8.19 4.51 11.37
CA PHE A 109 6.95 5.23 11.10
C PHE A 109 7.10 6.73 11.38
N THR A 110 6.75 7.54 10.38
CA THR A 110 6.65 9.00 10.49
C THR A 110 5.25 9.40 10.04
N PRO A 111 4.38 9.85 10.96
CA PRO A 111 3.03 10.26 10.60
C PRO A 111 3.04 11.60 9.88
N GLY A 112 2.11 11.77 8.94
CA GLY A 112 1.83 13.08 8.35
C GLY A 112 1.37 13.01 6.90
N PRO A 113 0.52 13.97 6.48
CA PRO A 113 0.05 14.04 5.10
C PRO A 113 1.21 14.23 4.12
N PHE A 114 0.98 13.82 2.87
CA PHE A 114 1.92 14.08 1.79
C PHE A 114 2.17 15.58 1.65
N ALA A 115 3.44 15.94 1.54
CA ALA A 115 3.88 17.27 1.17
C ALA A 115 4.61 17.18 -0.18
N ASN A 116 4.40 18.19 -1.04
CA ASN A 116 5.09 18.27 -2.32
C ASN A 116 6.61 18.24 -2.10
N ILE A 117 7.28 17.42 -2.90
CA ILE A 117 8.73 17.25 -2.89
C ILE A 117 9.34 18.43 -3.66
N PRO A 118 10.21 19.23 -3.02
CA PRO A 118 10.89 20.34 -3.68
C PRO A 118 11.67 19.88 -4.91
N GLY A 119 11.59 20.64 -6.01
CA GLY A 119 12.28 20.35 -7.27
C GLY A 119 11.53 19.40 -8.21
N LEU A 120 10.40 18.81 -7.79
CA LEU A 120 9.50 18.11 -8.69
C LEU A 120 8.47 19.07 -9.30
N THR A 121 8.06 18.80 -10.55
CA THR A 121 6.90 19.46 -11.17
C THR A 121 5.60 19.06 -10.48
N ASP A 122 4.52 19.80 -10.70
CA ASP A 122 3.20 19.46 -10.14
C ASP A 122 2.74 18.07 -10.58
N THR A 123 2.95 17.72 -11.86
CA THR A 123 2.67 16.38 -12.39
C THR A 123 3.46 15.29 -11.67
N ALA A 124 4.76 15.50 -11.44
CA ALA A 124 5.57 14.52 -10.70
C ALA A 124 5.20 14.46 -9.21
N ASN A 125 4.76 15.56 -8.59
CA ASN A 125 4.24 15.56 -7.23
C ASN A 125 2.91 14.81 -7.11
N ARG A 126 2.00 14.96 -8.09
CA ARG A 126 0.80 14.13 -8.19
C ARG A 126 1.15 12.65 -8.29
N GLY A 127 2.15 12.30 -9.10
CA GLY A 127 2.67 10.94 -9.20
C GLY A 127 3.26 10.42 -7.88
N ALA A 128 4.02 11.25 -7.17
CA ALA A 128 4.57 10.92 -5.87
C ALA A 128 3.48 10.61 -4.84
N TYR A 129 2.41 11.40 -4.82
CA TYR A 129 1.23 11.14 -3.99
C TYR A 129 0.58 9.79 -4.32
N LEU A 130 0.35 9.52 -5.61
CA LEU A 130 -0.25 8.25 -6.05
C LEU A 130 0.63 7.04 -5.71
N VAL A 131 1.95 7.12 -5.91
CA VAL A 131 2.89 6.02 -5.61
C VAL A 131 3.05 5.79 -4.10
N GLN A 132 3.18 6.87 -3.31
CA GLN A 132 3.56 6.75 -1.90
C GLN A 132 2.38 6.60 -0.95
N ALA A 133 1.22 7.15 -1.31
CA ALA A 133 0.02 7.16 -0.46
C ALA A 133 -1.02 6.13 -0.96
N LEU A 134 -1.74 6.46 -2.03
CA LEU A 134 -2.90 5.68 -2.48
C LEU A 134 -2.53 4.30 -3.04
N GLY A 135 -1.52 4.24 -3.90
CA GLY A 135 -1.03 2.99 -4.52
C GLY A 135 0.02 2.26 -3.70
N HIS A 136 0.58 2.91 -2.66
CA HIS A 136 1.52 2.35 -1.69
C HIS A 136 2.56 1.38 -2.31
N CYS A 137 3.13 1.73 -3.46
CA CYS A 137 3.94 0.81 -4.27
C CYS A 137 5.21 0.36 -3.53
N SER A 138 5.69 1.19 -2.60
CA SER A 138 6.82 0.89 -1.74
C SER A 138 6.61 -0.33 -0.85
N GLU A 139 5.36 -0.70 -0.56
CA GLU A 139 5.08 -1.82 0.33
C GLU A 139 5.60 -3.15 -0.21
N CYS A 140 5.62 -3.29 -1.55
CA CYS A 140 6.12 -4.45 -2.27
C CYS A 140 7.45 -4.17 -3.00
N HIS A 141 7.67 -2.96 -3.51
CA HIS A 141 8.84 -2.62 -4.35
C HIS A 141 10.00 -1.99 -3.58
N THR A 142 9.99 -1.98 -2.25
CA THR A 142 11.13 -1.56 -1.42
C THR A 142 11.60 -2.74 -0.58
N PRO A 143 12.91 -3.03 -0.53
CA PRO A 143 13.40 -4.16 0.26
C PRO A 143 13.23 -3.87 1.75
N ARG A 144 12.98 -4.92 2.53
CA ARG A 144 12.77 -4.83 3.98
C ARG A 144 13.92 -5.46 4.75
N ASN A 145 14.13 -4.99 5.98
CA ASN A 145 15.06 -5.61 6.93
C ASN A 145 14.38 -6.78 7.66
N PHE A 146 15.13 -7.47 8.54
CA PHE A 146 14.62 -8.62 9.29
C PHE A 146 13.47 -8.30 10.26
N LEU A 147 13.28 -7.03 10.63
CA LEU A 147 12.15 -6.54 11.43
C LEU A 147 10.94 -6.16 10.57
N GLY A 148 11.00 -6.40 9.25
CA GLY A 148 9.94 -6.01 8.30
C GLY A 148 9.88 -4.52 8.01
N GLY A 149 10.82 -3.72 8.55
CA GLY A 149 10.93 -2.30 8.27
C GLY A 149 11.47 -2.04 6.86
N PRO A 150 10.95 -1.05 6.12
CA PRO A 150 11.46 -0.71 4.79
C PRO A 150 12.89 -0.14 4.88
N LYS A 151 13.76 -0.52 3.94
CA LYS A 151 15.07 0.11 3.78
C LYS A 151 14.90 1.41 2.97
N SER A 152 14.65 2.54 3.63
CA SER A 152 14.35 3.82 2.96
C SER A 152 15.43 4.29 1.98
N SER A 153 16.70 3.95 2.20
CA SER A 153 17.81 4.24 1.26
C SER A 153 17.71 3.48 -0.07
N ARG A 154 16.83 2.48 -0.14
CA ARG A 154 16.58 1.59 -1.29
C ARG A 154 15.13 1.72 -1.76
N PHE A 155 14.52 2.87 -1.54
CA PHE A 155 13.14 3.17 -1.93
C PHE A 155 12.89 2.79 -3.40
N LEU A 156 11.87 1.94 -3.62
CA LEU A 156 11.46 1.45 -4.95
C LEU A 156 12.53 0.66 -5.73
N ALA A 157 13.59 0.19 -5.08
CA ALA A 157 14.67 -0.57 -5.71
C ALA A 157 14.33 -2.05 -6.01
N GLY A 158 13.08 -2.46 -5.81
CA GLY A 158 12.60 -3.84 -5.90
C GLY A 158 12.62 -4.54 -4.54
N GLY A 159 12.36 -5.84 -4.52
CA GLY A 159 12.38 -6.61 -3.28
C GLY A 159 11.60 -7.92 -3.37
N LYS A 160 11.03 -8.32 -2.24
CA LYS A 160 10.17 -9.48 -2.11
C LYS A 160 8.76 -9.00 -1.74
N GLY A 161 7.81 -9.28 -2.62
CA GLY A 161 6.39 -9.03 -2.40
C GLY A 161 5.74 -10.15 -1.58
N PRO A 162 4.39 -10.19 -1.53
CA PRO A 162 3.65 -11.27 -0.91
C PRO A 162 4.09 -12.65 -1.44
N GLU A 163 4.07 -13.66 -0.56
CA GLU A 163 4.47 -15.03 -0.90
C GLU A 163 5.93 -15.18 -1.40
N ASP A 164 6.81 -14.27 -0.96
CA ASP A 164 8.25 -14.25 -1.28
C ASP A 164 8.57 -14.17 -2.79
N LYS A 165 7.62 -13.64 -3.58
CA LYS A 165 7.80 -13.39 -5.02
C LYS A 165 8.66 -12.15 -5.24
N ASP A 166 9.55 -12.21 -6.23
CA ASP A 166 10.38 -11.06 -6.60
C ASP A 166 9.55 -9.91 -7.16
N THR A 167 9.86 -8.70 -6.73
CA THR A 167 9.27 -7.46 -7.23
C THR A 167 10.34 -6.63 -7.94
N PRO A 168 10.05 -6.10 -9.13
CA PRO A 168 11.04 -5.38 -9.92
C PRO A 168 11.41 -4.03 -9.31
N ASN A 169 12.58 -3.54 -9.67
CA ASN A 169 13.02 -2.18 -9.38
C ASN A 169 12.21 -1.18 -10.23
N LEU A 170 11.56 -0.21 -9.59
CA LEU A 170 10.72 0.78 -10.26
C LEU A 170 11.44 2.13 -10.47
N THR A 171 12.71 2.24 -10.09
CA THR A 171 13.54 3.42 -10.40
C THR A 171 14.01 3.38 -11.86
N PRO A 172 14.60 4.46 -12.39
CA PRO A 172 15.09 4.50 -13.77
C PRO A 172 16.02 3.34 -14.14
N THR A 173 16.74 2.77 -13.18
CA THR A 173 17.58 1.59 -13.39
C THR A 173 16.77 0.38 -13.86
N GLY A 174 15.63 0.09 -13.21
CA GLY A 174 14.78 -1.05 -13.57
C GLY A 174 13.88 -0.77 -14.78
N LEU A 175 13.48 0.48 -14.98
CA LEU A 175 12.61 0.90 -16.09
C LEU A 175 13.37 1.32 -17.35
N LYS A 176 14.71 1.19 -17.40
CA LYS A 176 15.56 1.70 -18.48
C LYS A 176 15.17 1.21 -19.88
N LYS A 177 14.68 -0.03 -19.99
CA LYS A 177 14.32 -0.66 -21.27
C LYS A 177 12.88 -0.41 -21.70
N LEU A 178 12.04 0.09 -20.80
CA LEU A 178 10.62 0.33 -21.05
C LEU A 178 10.45 1.79 -21.46
N SER A 179 9.77 2.05 -22.57
CA SER A 179 9.28 3.39 -22.88
C SER A 179 8.16 3.78 -21.90
N ASP A 180 7.81 5.07 -21.86
CA ASP A 180 6.67 5.52 -21.05
C ASP A 180 5.37 4.86 -21.49
N ARG A 181 5.21 4.61 -22.80
CA ARG A 181 4.07 3.90 -23.34
C ARG A 181 4.02 2.44 -22.89
N ASP A 182 5.17 1.78 -22.77
CA ASP A 182 5.24 0.40 -22.28
C ASP A 182 4.86 0.32 -20.80
N VAL A 183 5.32 1.27 -19.99
CA VAL A 183 4.94 1.36 -18.57
C VAL A 183 3.44 1.61 -18.44
N GLU A 184 2.89 2.54 -19.22
CA GLU A 184 1.45 2.82 -19.24
C GLU A 184 0.65 1.57 -19.64
N ASN A 185 1.01 0.93 -20.75
CA ASN A 185 0.35 -0.28 -21.23
C ASN A 185 0.38 -1.39 -20.18
N PHE A 186 1.52 -1.60 -19.51
CA PHE A 186 1.62 -2.57 -18.43
C PHE A 186 0.71 -2.22 -17.25
N LEU A 187 0.68 -0.95 -16.82
CA LEU A 187 -0.17 -0.52 -15.70
C LEU A 187 -1.67 -0.59 -16.02
N VAL A 188 -2.05 -0.61 -17.28
CA VAL A 188 -3.45 -0.74 -17.72
C VAL A 188 -3.84 -2.19 -18.01
N THR A 189 -2.96 -2.95 -18.68
CA THR A 189 -3.29 -4.27 -19.24
C THR A 189 -2.66 -5.44 -18.49
N GLY A 190 -1.57 -5.20 -17.76
CA GLY A 190 -0.76 -6.25 -17.14
C GLY A 190 0.11 -7.03 -18.11
N VAL A 191 0.31 -6.56 -19.35
CA VAL A 191 1.18 -7.22 -20.32
C VAL A 191 2.41 -6.35 -20.57
N THR A 192 3.58 -6.95 -20.41
CA THR A 192 4.85 -6.29 -20.78
C THR A 192 5.09 -6.37 -22.29
N PRO A 193 5.98 -5.55 -22.88
CA PRO A 193 6.28 -5.61 -24.32
C PRO A 193 6.74 -7.00 -24.80
N ASP A 194 7.43 -7.75 -23.94
CA ASP A 194 7.94 -9.10 -24.23
C ASP A 194 6.88 -10.19 -24.01
N GLY A 195 5.66 -9.83 -23.61
CA GLY A 195 4.54 -10.75 -23.38
C GLY A 195 4.49 -11.36 -21.97
N ASP A 196 5.43 -10.99 -21.08
CA ASP A 196 5.40 -11.45 -19.68
C ASP A 196 4.22 -10.86 -18.93
N VAL A 197 3.71 -11.66 -17.97
CA VAL A 197 2.60 -11.31 -17.08
C VAL A 197 3.09 -11.15 -15.63
N PRO A 198 2.47 -10.25 -14.85
CA PRO A 198 2.84 -10.04 -13.46
C PRO A 198 2.47 -11.24 -12.57
N ALA A 199 3.12 -11.32 -11.41
CA ALA A 199 2.61 -12.16 -10.32
C ALA A 199 1.18 -11.74 -9.93
N GLU A 200 0.36 -12.69 -9.46
CA GLU A 200 -1.08 -12.45 -9.17
C GLU A 200 -1.33 -11.24 -8.26
N ALA A 201 -0.47 -11.01 -7.27
CA ALA A 201 -0.60 -9.86 -6.38
C ALA A 201 -0.52 -8.51 -7.14
N MET A 202 0.36 -8.41 -8.14
CA MET A 202 0.45 -7.22 -8.98
C MET A 202 -0.67 -7.21 -10.04
N ALA A 203 -1.10 -8.38 -10.54
CA ALA A 203 -2.26 -8.47 -11.43
C ALA A 203 -3.54 -7.93 -10.76
N GLU A 204 -3.74 -8.20 -9.47
CA GLU A 204 -4.84 -7.63 -8.67
C GLU A 204 -4.72 -6.11 -8.53
N VAL A 205 -3.52 -5.58 -8.28
CA VAL A 205 -3.28 -4.13 -8.23
C VAL A 205 -3.65 -3.49 -9.57
N ILE A 206 -3.27 -4.13 -10.68
CA ILE A 206 -3.59 -3.63 -12.02
C ILE A 206 -5.09 -3.62 -12.24
N ARG A 207 -5.75 -4.76 -12.04
CA ARG A 207 -7.18 -4.94 -12.26
C ARG A 207 -8.06 -4.02 -11.40
N ASN A 208 -7.67 -3.79 -10.15
CA ASN A 208 -8.50 -3.08 -9.19
C ASN A 208 -8.06 -1.62 -8.95
N THR A 209 -6.89 -1.20 -9.40
CA THR A 209 -6.33 0.13 -9.13
C THR A 209 -5.80 0.80 -10.39
N THR A 210 -4.67 0.34 -10.94
CA THR A 210 -3.96 1.14 -11.95
C THR A 210 -4.67 1.18 -13.30
N SER A 211 -5.46 0.15 -13.66
CA SER A 211 -6.29 0.15 -14.86
C SER A 211 -7.48 1.13 -14.80
N GLN A 212 -7.84 1.61 -13.61
CA GLN A 212 -8.94 2.56 -13.40
C GLN A 212 -8.46 4.00 -13.27
N LEU A 213 -7.15 4.23 -13.34
CA LEU A 213 -6.58 5.57 -13.27
C LEU A 213 -6.86 6.36 -14.55
N THR A 214 -7.03 7.66 -14.38
CA THR A 214 -7.13 8.57 -15.53
C THR A 214 -5.80 8.60 -16.31
N PRO A 215 -5.82 8.91 -17.62
CA PRO A 215 -4.58 9.10 -18.38
C PRO A 215 -3.63 10.13 -17.74
N GLN A 216 -4.20 11.17 -17.11
CA GLN A 216 -3.44 12.18 -16.37
C GLN A 216 -2.73 11.58 -15.15
N ASP A 217 -3.41 10.75 -14.36
CA ASP A 217 -2.82 10.09 -13.20
C ASP A 217 -1.78 9.03 -13.60
N LEU A 218 -1.99 8.30 -14.69
CA LEU A 218 -1.00 7.39 -15.26
C LEU A 218 0.26 8.14 -15.72
N ASN A 219 0.09 9.27 -16.40
CA ASN A 219 1.21 10.13 -16.79
C ASN A 219 1.96 10.67 -15.56
N ALA A 220 1.22 11.09 -14.52
CA ALA A 220 1.80 11.56 -13.26
C ALA A 220 2.64 10.46 -12.57
N LEU A 221 2.10 9.24 -12.47
CA LEU A 221 2.84 8.07 -11.96
C LEU A 221 4.16 7.87 -12.70
N ILE A 222 4.11 7.82 -14.03
CA ILE A 222 5.29 7.61 -14.87
C ILE A 222 6.30 8.75 -14.67
N ALA A 223 5.84 10.01 -14.71
CA ALA A 223 6.68 11.18 -14.50
C ALA A 223 7.43 11.12 -13.16
N TYR A 224 6.75 10.70 -12.08
CA TYR A 224 7.40 10.51 -10.79
C TYR A 224 8.44 9.38 -10.81
N LEU A 225 8.08 8.21 -11.35
CA LEU A 225 9.00 7.07 -11.42
C LEU A 225 10.27 7.39 -12.23
N ARG A 226 10.14 8.21 -13.29
CA ARG A 226 11.28 8.70 -14.08
C ARG A 226 12.13 9.73 -13.34
N ALA A 227 11.53 10.53 -12.45
CA ALA A 227 12.24 11.52 -11.65
C ALA A 227 12.99 10.94 -10.44
N LEU A 228 12.76 9.66 -10.10
CA LEU A 228 13.46 9.01 -8.98
C LEU A 228 14.97 8.88 -9.24
N PRO A 229 15.80 8.98 -8.21
CA PRO A 229 17.22 8.63 -8.34
C PRO A 229 17.35 7.15 -8.71
N PRO A 230 18.25 6.79 -9.65
CA PRO A 230 18.49 5.41 -10.03
C PRO A 230 19.03 4.61 -8.84
N GLN A 231 18.48 3.41 -8.62
CA GLN A 231 18.92 2.50 -7.56
C GLN A 231 19.48 1.22 -8.18
N PRO A 232 20.63 0.70 -7.72
CA PRO A 232 21.12 -0.59 -8.20
C PRO A 232 20.11 -1.69 -7.86
N LYS A 233 20.07 -2.74 -8.69
CA LYS A 233 19.23 -3.92 -8.44
C LYS A 233 19.58 -4.53 -7.07
N GLU A 234 18.59 -4.89 -6.27
CA GLU A 234 18.83 -5.64 -5.02
C GLU A 234 19.48 -6.99 -5.38
N LYS A 235 20.51 -7.37 -4.61
CA LYS A 235 21.25 -8.63 -4.79
C LYS A 235 20.55 -9.77 -4.08
#